data_AF-A0A1Z1WA19-F1
#
_entry.id   AF-A0A1Z1WA19-F1
#
_cell.length_a   1.000
_cell.length_b   1.000
_cell.length_c   1.000
_cell.angle_alpha   90.00
_cell.angle_beta   90.00
_cell.angle_gamma   90.00
#
_symmetry.space_group_name_H-M   'P 1'
#
loop_
_entity.id
_entity.type
_entity.pdbx_description
1 polymer ?
#
loop_
_entity_poly.entity_id
_entity_poly.type
_entity_poly.pdbx_seq_one_letter_code
_entity_poly.pdbx_strand_id
1 'polypeptide(L)'
;MSAAFVWPPRHAPGFPPGCADAGDVLGRMAETAGREVTMIVVTSALRASVEEAGDHDAGLRTVRDSLVLVASGADSGRWSASYYGKDLVLIRPGAADPPRMRFADGVRHGWAWGRVQLGGTKAQRRESLLFACYEMSMAARLRRDRPGIQETRSAPVIGGAPHVLGAAQAASLLAGVLVRPLGGGDGVRGAAPDEDPRMPGVPSADGWTKTVEGRTATDFYAVTDVHDIEWGTLSRTSGARLAEGNAHELLPTAEAWLAGRSSTAEVLRETYRLRLAREHALVEHLRKLSDAVRPTGQLHATLGDGLSGLVPDGTVMRAAVTAANRRTEGRMHSGVGVTPLSSLELPAARERAYFSLHVTKTLKGTACPEAALHEFGKQLDTESAAYAVDYLRGLARAGAGQPGHHHLLHARRWREWWLEHLPSSARAAFVRL
;
A
#
# COMPACT_ATOMS: atom_id res chain seq x y z
N MET A 1 43.56 -4.03 3.66
CA MET A 1 43.03 -2.89 2.87
C MET A 1 42.14 -3.48 1.80
N SER A 2 40.82 -3.31 1.92
CA SER A 2 39.81 -3.84 1.00
C SER A 2 38.98 -2.65 0.49
N ALA A 3 38.67 -2.66 -0.80
CA ALA A 3 38.26 -1.52 -1.61
C ALA A 3 37.14 -0.66 -0.99
N ALA A 4 37.32 0.66 -1.09
CA ALA A 4 36.34 1.67 -0.71
C ALA A 4 35.07 1.53 -1.57
N PHE A 5 33.93 1.30 -0.92
CA PHE A 5 32.61 1.27 -1.55
C PHE A 5 32.03 2.69 -1.57
N VAL A 6 31.71 3.20 -2.76
CA VAL A 6 31.25 4.58 -2.99
C VAL A 6 29.88 4.58 -3.67
N TRP A 7 28.89 5.18 -2.98
CA TRP A 7 27.75 5.99 -3.47
C TRP A 7 26.76 5.46 -4.54
N PRO A 8 25.42 5.55 -4.32
CA PRO A 8 24.67 5.53 -3.04
C PRO A 8 23.51 4.49 -2.95
N PRO A 9 23.03 4.18 -1.72
CA PRO A 9 21.83 3.37 -1.47
C PRO A 9 20.56 4.16 -1.84
N ARG A 10 19.46 3.43 -2.09
CA ARG A 10 18.33 3.98 -2.84
C ARG A 10 17.02 4.20 -2.05
N HIS A 11 16.28 3.26 -1.42
CA HIS A 11 14.93 3.60 -0.85
C HIS A 11 14.37 2.84 0.38
N ALA A 12 13.44 3.54 1.07
CA ALA A 12 12.42 3.19 2.08
C ALA A 12 12.85 2.72 3.51
N PRO A 13 12.70 3.54 4.58
CA PRO A 13 12.87 3.17 5.96
C PRO A 13 11.67 2.33 6.38
N GLY A 14 11.99 1.19 7.00
CA GLY A 14 10.99 0.31 7.57
C GLY A 14 11.29 -1.18 7.47
N PHE A 15 12.34 -1.63 6.78
CA PHE A 15 12.67 -3.07 6.72
C PHE A 15 13.99 -3.40 7.47
N PRO A 16 14.17 -4.67 7.90
CA PRO A 16 15.30 -5.06 8.74
C PRO A 16 16.64 -4.88 8.03
N PRO A 17 17.74 -4.69 8.77
CA PRO A 17 19.09 -4.75 8.21
C PRO A 17 19.31 -6.08 7.46
N GLY A 18 19.84 -6.04 6.24
CA GLY A 18 20.26 -7.23 5.51
C GLY A 18 19.34 -7.74 4.39
N CYS A 19 18.15 -7.15 4.19
CA CYS A 19 17.41 -7.33 2.94
C CYS A 19 17.76 -6.18 2.00
N ALA A 20 18.60 -6.42 1.00
CA ALA A 20 18.90 -5.40 -0.01
C ALA A 20 17.62 -5.12 -0.81
N ASP A 21 16.94 -4.02 -0.48
CA ASP A 21 15.83 -3.46 -1.24
C ASP A 21 16.36 -2.97 -2.60
N ALA A 22 16.50 -3.89 -3.56
CA ALA A 22 17.39 -3.76 -4.71
C ALA A 22 16.85 -2.81 -5.79
N GLY A 23 16.26 -1.66 -5.47
CA GLY A 23 15.81 -0.67 -6.46
C GLY A 23 14.90 -1.26 -7.55
N ASP A 24 14.87 -0.59 -8.71
CA ASP A 24 14.08 -1.04 -9.87
C ASP A 24 14.70 -2.28 -10.54
N VAL A 25 14.46 -3.47 -9.98
CA VAL A 25 14.99 -4.74 -10.51
C VAL A 25 14.37 -5.09 -11.84
N LEU A 26 13.07 -4.89 -12.04
CA LEU A 26 12.41 -5.17 -13.33
C LEU A 26 12.94 -4.25 -14.43
N GLY A 27 13.17 -2.97 -14.13
CA GLY A 27 13.77 -2.04 -15.06
C GLY A 27 15.19 -2.42 -15.46
N ARG A 28 16.02 -2.85 -14.52
CA ARG A 28 17.37 -3.39 -14.81
C ARG A 28 17.32 -4.72 -15.56
N MET A 29 16.36 -5.59 -15.22
CA MET A 29 16.19 -6.86 -15.93
C MET A 29 15.78 -6.61 -17.39
N ALA A 30 14.95 -5.61 -17.66
CA ALA A 30 14.59 -5.21 -19.02
C ALA A 30 15.77 -4.62 -19.83
N GLU A 31 16.81 -4.12 -19.15
CA GLU A 31 18.05 -3.65 -19.79
C GLU A 31 19.00 -4.80 -20.13
N THR A 32 18.92 -5.90 -19.39
CA THR A 32 19.84 -7.03 -19.52
C THR A 32 19.39 -7.97 -20.64
N ALA A 33 20.34 -8.53 -21.39
CA ALA A 33 20.06 -9.48 -22.46
C ALA A 33 19.78 -10.89 -21.88
N GLY A 34 18.53 -11.35 -22.01
CA GLY A 34 18.07 -12.71 -21.78
C GLY A 34 16.72 -12.88 -22.46
N ARG A 35 16.51 -13.94 -23.24
CA ARG A 35 15.24 -14.14 -23.99
C ARG A 35 14.09 -14.55 -23.08
N GLU A 36 14.39 -15.10 -21.91
CA GLU A 36 13.42 -15.58 -20.95
C GLU A 36 13.90 -15.28 -19.53
N VAL A 37 12.96 -14.99 -18.63
CA VAL A 37 13.19 -14.90 -17.18
C VAL A 37 12.18 -15.74 -16.44
N THR A 38 12.56 -16.23 -15.26
CA THR A 38 11.62 -16.80 -14.30
C THR A 38 11.34 -15.77 -13.22
N MET A 39 10.07 -15.51 -12.97
CA MET A 39 9.61 -14.56 -11.96
C MET A 39 8.74 -15.28 -10.94
N ILE A 40 8.87 -14.88 -9.68
CA ILE A 40 8.08 -15.33 -8.55
C ILE A 40 7.55 -14.07 -7.87
N VAL A 41 6.26 -14.06 -7.56
CA VAL A 41 5.65 -13.03 -6.71
C VAL A 41 5.18 -13.69 -5.44
N VAL A 42 5.52 -13.08 -4.31
CA VAL A 42 5.10 -13.46 -2.97
C VAL A 42 4.31 -12.32 -2.39
N THR A 43 3.04 -12.58 -2.10
CA THR A 43 2.17 -11.64 -1.41
C THR A 43 1.91 -12.13 0.00
N SER A 44 1.86 -11.19 0.92
CA SER A 44 1.56 -11.46 2.32
C SER A 44 0.34 -10.63 2.68
N ALA A 45 -0.66 -11.24 3.29
CA ALA A 45 -1.70 -10.46 3.94
C ALA A 45 -1.19 -10.13 5.33
N LEU A 46 -1.27 -8.84 5.68
CA LEU A 46 -1.19 -8.39 7.06
C LEU A 46 -2.44 -8.78 7.88
N ARG A 47 -3.26 -9.75 7.45
CA ARG A 47 -4.59 -10.02 8.00
C ARG A 47 -4.88 -11.49 8.27
N ALA A 48 -4.52 -11.87 9.48
CA ALA A 48 -5.44 -12.37 10.52
C ALA A 48 -4.73 -12.12 11.86
N SER A 49 -3.53 -12.69 12.02
CA SER A 49 -2.72 -12.62 13.24
C SER A 49 -2.25 -11.22 13.64
N VAL A 50 -1.85 -10.36 12.71
CA VAL A 50 -1.35 -8.98 13.01
C VAL A 50 -2.46 -8.06 13.50
N GLU A 51 -3.63 -8.12 12.86
CA GLU A 51 -4.78 -7.31 13.25
C GLU A 51 -5.52 -7.88 14.47
N GLU A 52 -5.51 -9.21 14.64
CA GLU A 52 -6.00 -9.91 15.83
C GLU A 52 -5.10 -9.67 17.06
N ALA A 53 -3.77 -9.85 16.94
CA ALA A 53 -2.82 -9.69 18.05
C ALA A 53 -2.60 -8.22 18.42
N GLY A 54 -2.68 -7.35 17.42
CA GLY A 54 -2.94 -5.97 17.65
C GLY A 54 -1.79 -5.03 17.91
N ASP A 55 -0.60 -5.58 17.88
CA ASP A 55 0.62 -4.84 17.66
C ASP A 55 0.86 -4.79 16.14
N HIS A 56 0.36 -3.74 15.48
CA HIS A 56 0.51 -3.54 14.03
C HIS A 56 1.99 -3.51 13.64
N ASP A 57 2.84 -2.93 14.49
CA ASP A 57 4.27 -2.85 14.26
C ASP A 57 4.96 -4.20 14.44
N ALA A 58 4.62 -5.00 15.46
CA ALA A 58 5.13 -6.36 15.60
C ALA A 58 4.66 -7.27 14.47
N GLY A 59 3.41 -7.12 14.03
CA GLY A 59 2.92 -7.90 12.92
C GLY A 59 3.53 -7.49 11.59
N LEU A 60 3.73 -6.19 11.35
CA LEU A 60 4.54 -5.70 10.24
C LEU A 60 5.96 -6.27 10.33
N ARG A 61 6.62 -6.23 11.50
CA ARG A 61 7.94 -6.85 11.72
C ARG A 61 7.93 -8.35 11.40
N THR A 62 6.92 -9.09 11.82
CA THR A 62 6.81 -10.54 11.55
C THR A 62 6.67 -10.82 10.04
N VAL A 63 5.82 -10.06 9.34
CA VAL A 63 5.72 -10.16 7.87
C VAL A 63 7.04 -9.81 7.21
N ARG A 64 7.72 -8.77 7.69
CA ARG A 64 9.04 -8.35 7.19
C ARG A 64 10.07 -9.45 7.35
N ASP A 65 10.25 -9.97 8.56
CA ASP A 65 11.22 -11.02 8.87
C ASP A 65 10.95 -12.28 8.03
N SER A 66 9.67 -12.61 7.81
CA SER A 66 9.30 -13.70 6.90
C SER A 66 9.68 -13.43 5.44
N LEU A 67 9.46 -12.21 4.93
CA LEU A 67 9.86 -11.84 3.57
C LEU A 67 11.39 -11.79 3.43
N VAL A 68 12.13 -11.40 4.47
CA VAL A 68 13.59 -11.52 4.51
C VAL A 68 14.04 -12.98 4.50
N LEU A 69 13.37 -13.87 5.24
CA LEU A 69 13.64 -15.30 5.20
C LEU A 69 13.42 -15.89 3.80
N VAL A 70 12.34 -15.47 3.12
CA VAL A 70 12.06 -15.85 1.74
C VAL A 70 13.15 -15.37 0.80
N ALA A 71 13.52 -14.08 0.88
CA ALA A 71 14.54 -13.47 0.03
C ALA A 71 15.92 -14.11 0.25
N SER A 72 16.38 -14.20 1.51
CA SER A 72 17.65 -14.83 1.90
C SER A 72 17.73 -16.32 1.54
N GLY A 73 16.62 -17.05 1.64
CA GLY A 73 16.53 -18.44 1.21
C GLY A 73 16.64 -18.63 -0.31
N ALA A 74 16.31 -17.61 -1.09
CA ALA A 74 16.52 -17.57 -2.54
C ALA A 74 17.92 -17.03 -2.93
N ASP A 75 18.68 -16.53 -1.96
CA ASP A 75 19.87 -15.68 -2.14
C ASP A 75 21.17 -16.47 -2.37
N SER A 76 21.12 -17.54 -3.15
CA SER A 76 22.34 -18.19 -3.66
C SER A 76 23.08 -17.33 -4.71
N GLY A 77 22.90 -16.00 -4.70
CA GLY A 77 23.35 -15.04 -5.71
C GLY A 77 22.68 -15.16 -7.08
N ARG A 78 21.62 -15.99 -7.20
CA ARG A 78 20.99 -16.34 -8.50
C ARG A 78 19.63 -15.68 -8.73
N TRP A 79 18.99 -15.18 -7.68
CA TRP A 79 17.70 -14.50 -7.74
C TRP A 79 17.88 -13.06 -7.30
N SER A 80 17.28 -12.12 -8.03
CA SER A 80 17.21 -10.72 -7.64
C SER A 80 15.86 -10.46 -6.97
N ALA A 81 15.89 -9.95 -5.75
CA ALA A 81 14.70 -9.60 -4.98
C ALA A 81 14.36 -8.11 -5.11
N SER A 82 13.09 -7.76 -5.17
CA SER A 82 12.61 -6.37 -5.14
C SER A 82 11.17 -6.31 -4.66
N TYR A 83 10.72 -5.16 -4.17
CA TYR A 83 9.34 -4.94 -3.79
C TYR A 83 8.59 -4.12 -4.84
N TYR A 84 7.51 -4.70 -5.37
CA TYR A 84 6.58 -4.00 -6.25
C TYR A 84 5.23 -3.92 -5.54
N GLY A 85 4.87 -2.70 -5.13
CA GLY A 85 3.69 -2.52 -4.29
C GLY A 85 3.88 -3.06 -2.88
N LYS A 86 3.03 -4.01 -2.50
CA LYS A 86 3.06 -4.74 -1.22
C LYS A 86 3.64 -6.15 -1.37
N ASP A 87 4.09 -6.50 -2.58
CA ASP A 87 4.55 -7.84 -2.92
C ASP A 87 6.06 -7.91 -3.09
N LEU A 88 6.64 -9.01 -2.65
CA LEU A 88 8.03 -9.36 -2.92
C LEU A 88 8.10 -10.07 -4.29
N VAL A 89 8.95 -9.56 -5.17
CA VAL A 89 9.24 -10.11 -6.49
C VAL A 89 10.64 -10.69 -6.47
N LEU A 90 10.77 -11.96 -6.85
CA LEU A 90 12.05 -12.61 -7.10
C LEU A 90 12.15 -12.89 -8.59
N ILE A 91 13.25 -12.48 -9.22
CA ILE A 91 13.46 -12.68 -10.66
C ILE A 91 14.83 -13.27 -10.95
N ARG A 92 14.89 -14.16 -11.93
CA ARG A 92 16.12 -14.81 -12.39
C ARG A 92 16.15 -14.91 -13.92
N PRO A 93 17.28 -14.57 -14.58
CA PRO A 93 17.47 -14.86 -16.00
C PRO A 93 17.40 -16.35 -16.33
N GLY A 94 16.73 -16.68 -17.44
CA GLY A 94 16.58 -18.03 -18.00
C GLY A 94 15.39 -18.82 -17.47
N ALA A 95 15.19 -20.01 -18.06
CA ALA A 95 14.30 -21.05 -17.56
C ALA A 95 14.88 -21.65 -16.27
N ALA A 96 14.49 -21.09 -15.14
CA ALA A 96 14.75 -21.65 -13.83
C ALA A 96 13.48 -22.28 -13.28
N ASP A 97 13.64 -23.32 -12.48
CA ASP A 97 12.57 -23.74 -11.58
C ASP A 97 12.60 -22.88 -10.31
N PRO A 98 11.44 -22.55 -9.73
CA PRO A 98 11.37 -21.79 -8.50
C PRO A 98 12.08 -22.54 -7.37
N PRO A 99 12.80 -21.85 -6.47
CA PRO A 99 13.40 -22.49 -5.31
C PRO A 99 12.31 -22.99 -4.36
N ARG A 100 12.67 -23.90 -3.47
CA ARG A 100 11.80 -24.28 -2.35
C ARG A 100 11.67 -23.08 -1.41
N MET A 101 10.51 -22.43 -1.45
CA MET A 101 10.20 -21.28 -0.60
C MET A 101 10.08 -21.72 0.86
N ARG A 102 10.64 -20.91 1.77
CA ARG A 102 10.50 -21.05 3.22
C ARG A 102 9.73 -19.84 3.74
N PHE A 103 8.67 -20.10 4.48
CA PHE A 103 7.84 -19.07 5.08
C PHE A 103 7.96 -19.18 6.59
N ALA A 104 7.95 -18.04 7.29
CA ALA A 104 7.84 -18.07 8.74
C ALA A 104 6.42 -18.49 9.14
N ASP A 105 6.31 -19.18 10.28
CA ASP A 105 5.03 -19.50 10.89
C ASP A 105 4.31 -18.22 11.33
N GLY A 106 2.97 -18.25 11.34
CA GLY A 106 2.16 -17.13 11.83
C GLY A 106 1.89 -16.02 10.80
N VAL A 107 2.43 -16.12 9.58
CA VAL A 107 2.11 -15.21 8.46
C VAL A 107 1.45 -15.96 7.32
N ARG A 108 0.31 -15.43 6.86
CA ARG A 108 -0.40 -15.98 5.71
C ARG A 108 0.21 -15.47 4.41
N HIS A 109 1.03 -16.32 3.80
CA HIS A 109 1.63 -16.07 2.50
C HIS A 109 0.85 -16.74 1.38
N GLY A 110 0.87 -16.11 0.21
CA GLY A 110 0.66 -16.80 -1.05
C GLY A 110 1.76 -16.41 -2.02
N TRP A 111 2.05 -17.30 -2.95
CA TRP A 111 3.07 -17.05 -3.95
C TRP A 111 2.66 -17.65 -5.28
N ALA A 112 3.15 -17.12 -6.38
CA ALA A 112 2.98 -17.74 -7.68
C ALA A 112 4.19 -17.42 -8.55
N TRP A 113 4.38 -18.19 -9.59
CA TRP A 113 5.51 -18.00 -10.49
C TRP A 113 5.11 -18.22 -11.95
N GLY A 114 5.94 -17.71 -12.84
CA GLY A 114 5.83 -17.97 -14.27
C GLY A 114 7.12 -17.64 -15.01
N ARG A 115 7.13 -17.96 -16.30
CA ARG A 115 8.22 -17.63 -17.21
C ARG A 115 7.77 -16.53 -18.14
N VAL A 116 8.61 -15.51 -18.29
CA VAL A 116 8.31 -14.33 -19.10
C VAL A 116 9.31 -14.28 -20.23
N GLN A 117 8.80 -14.30 -21.46
CA GLN A 117 9.61 -14.12 -22.66
C GLN A 117 9.86 -12.62 -22.86
N LEU A 118 11.13 -12.23 -22.92
CA LEU A 118 11.56 -10.85 -23.05
C LEU A 118 11.96 -10.56 -24.50
N GLY A 119 10.96 -10.27 -25.32
CA GLY A 119 11.13 -9.85 -26.72
C GLY A 119 11.07 -8.33 -26.90
N GLY A 120 11.59 -7.84 -28.02
CA GLY A 120 11.41 -6.45 -28.45
C GLY A 120 12.30 -5.42 -27.76
N THR A 121 11.85 -4.17 -27.78
CA THR A 121 12.55 -3.01 -27.22
C THR A 121 12.60 -3.06 -25.70
N LYS A 122 13.48 -2.26 -25.08
CA LYS A 122 13.55 -2.11 -23.62
C LYS A 122 12.19 -1.78 -23.00
N ALA A 123 11.40 -0.90 -23.63
CA ALA A 123 10.07 -0.53 -23.15
C ALA A 123 9.09 -1.72 -23.22
N GLN A 124 9.09 -2.48 -24.32
CA GLN A 124 8.26 -3.69 -24.45
C GLN A 124 8.62 -4.77 -23.43
N ARG A 125 9.93 -4.96 -23.16
CA ARG A 125 10.39 -5.88 -22.11
C ARG A 125 9.96 -5.43 -20.71
N ARG A 126 10.05 -4.13 -20.41
CA ARG A 126 9.57 -3.54 -19.15
C ARG A 126 8.08 -3.80 -18.94
N GLU A 127 7.29 -3.51 -19.96
CA GLU A 127 5.84 -3.73 -19.94
C GLU A 127 5.50 -5.21 -19.74
N SER A 128 6.20 -6.11 -20.44
CA SER A 128 6.01 -7.56 -20.29
C SER A 128 6.30 -8.04 -18.86
N LEU A 129 7.33 -7.48 -18.22
CA LEU A 129 7.66 -7.79 -16.83
C LEU A 129 6.62 -7.27 -15.84
N LEU A 130 6.12 -6.04 -16.03
CA LEU A 130 5.08 -5.47 -15.17
C LEU A 130 3.76 -6.22 -15.30
N PHE A 131 3.35 -6.54 -16.53
CA PHE A 131 2.14 -7.32 -16.79
C PHE A 131 2.23 -8.72 -16.15
N ALA A 132 3.38 -9.39 -16.30
CA ALA A 132 3.61 -10.67 -15.67
C ALA A 132 3.62 -10.59 -14.13
N CYS A 133 4.21 -9.53 -13.57
CA CYS A 133 4.18 -9.28 -12.12
C CYS A 133 2.75 -9.10 -11.62
N TYR A 134 1.90 -8.39 -12.37
CA TYR A 134 0.48 -8.21 -12.05
C TYR A 134 -0.26 -9.56 -12.04
N GLU A 135 -0.15 -10.36 -13.10
CA GLU A 135 -0.75 -11.70 -13.17
C GLU A 135 -0.32 -12.59 -12.00
N MET A 136 0.99 -12.67 -11.76
CA MET A 136 1.54 -13.50 -10.69
C MET A 136 1.13 -13.00 -9.31
N SER A 137 1.00 -11.70 -9.10
CA SER A 137 0.52 -11.16 -7.83
C SER A 137 -0.93 -11.54 -7.57
N MET A 138 -1.81 -11.46 -8.57
CA MET A 138 -3.19 -11.94 -8.41
C MET A 138 -3.21 -13.45 -8.12
N ALA A 139 -2.36 -14.25 -8.78
CA ALA A 139 -2.30 -15.67 -8.53
C ALA A 139 -1.84 -15.95 -7.10
N ALA A 140 -0.79 -15.24 -6.66
CA ALA A 140 -0.26 -15.31 -5.31
C ALA A 140 -1.34 -14.92 -4.29
N ARG A 141 -2.13 -13.86 -4.55
CA ARG A 141 -3.21 -13.39 -3.68
C ARG A 141 -4.35 -14.39 -3.60
N LEU A 142 -4.75 -14.97 -4.73
CA LEU A 142 -5.77 -16.01 -4.75
C LEU A 142 -5.33 -17.22 -3.93
N ARG A 143 -4.09 -17.68 -4.10
CA ARG A 143 -3.53 -18.81 -3.31
C ARG A 143 -3.41 -18.48 -1.84
N ARG A 144 -3.00 -17.25 -1.51
CA ARG A 144 -3.00 -16.76 -0.13
C ARG A 144 -4.40 -16.92 0.45
N ASP A 145 -5.40 -16.38 -0.24
CA ASP A 145 -6.78 -16.30 0.24
C ASP A 145 -7.53 -17.65 0.15
N ARG A 146 -7.01 -18.61 -0.63
CA ARG A 146 -7.49 -19.99 -0.81
C ARG A 146 -6.34 -21.01 -0.73
N PRO A 147 -5.88 -21.38 0.48
CA PRO A 147 -4.71 -22.25 0.67
C PRO A 147 -4.87 -23.67 0.12
N GLY A 148 -6.09 -24.10 -0.23
CA GLY A 148 -6.34 -25.39 -0.88
C GLY A 148 -5.81 -25.50 -2.32
N ILE A 149 -5.48 -24.38 -2.98
CA ILE A 149 -4.97 -24.36 -4.36
C ILE A 149 -3.50 -24.84 -4.39
N GLN A 150 -3.27 -25.99 -5.00
CA GLN A 150 -1.95 -26.64 -5.06
C GLN A 150 -1.06 -26.11 -6.18
N GLU A 151 -1.66 -25.67 -7.29
CA GLU A 151 -0.96 -25.11 -8.43
C GLU A 151 -0.14 -23.88 -8.02
N THR A 152 1.13 -23.83 -8.44
CA THR A 152 2.04 -22.72 -8.12
C THR A 152 2.33 -21.83 -9.34
N ARG A 153 2.09 -22.33 -10.56
CA ARG A 153 2.20 -21.54 -11.79
C ARG A 153 1.01 -20.57 -11.87
N SER A 154 1.27 -19.32 -12.25
CA SER A 154 0.24 -18.26 -12.26
C SER A 154 -0.93 -18.56 -13.19
N ALA A 155 -0.67 -18.96 -14.43
CA ALA A 155 -1.71 -19.11 -15.45
C ALA A 155 -2.80 -20.15 -15.06
N PRO A 156 -2.49 -21.37 -14.59
CA PRO A 156 -3.52 -22.30 -14.10
C PRO A 156 -4.30 -21.77 -12.88
N VAL A 157 -3.62 -21.09 -11.95
CA VAL A 157 -4.25 -20.52 -10.75
C VAL A 157 -5.28 -19.47 -11.12
N ILE A 158 -4.91 -18.51 -11.98
CA ILE A 158 -5.83 -17.47 -12.45
C ILE A 158 -6.92 -18.08 -13.34
N GLY A 159 -6.58 -19.04 -14.20
CA GLY A 159 -7.54 -19.76 -15.02
C GLY A 159 -8.64 -20.44 -14.20
N GLY A 160 -8.32 -20.90 -12.99
CA GLY A 160 -9.28 -21.49 -12.05
C GLY A 160 -10.08 -20.48 -11.21
N ALA A 161 -9.70 -19.19 -11.20
CA ALA A 161 -10.33 -18.16 -10.38
C ALA A 161 -11.86 -18.06 -10.59
N PRO A 162 -12.39 -18.16 -11.84
CA PRO A 162 -13.83 -18.09 -12.07
C PRO A 162 -14.66 -19.18 -11.39
N HIS A 163 -14.05 -20.32 -11.05
CA HIS A 163 -14.74 -21.44 -10.43
C HIS A 163 -14.78 -21.36 -8.91
N VAL A 164 -14.05 -20.41 -8.30
CA VAL A 164 -13.86 -20.33 -6.83
C VAL A 164 -14.18 -18.96 -6.23
N LEU A 165 -14.55 -17.97 -7.04
CA LEU A 165 -14.85 -16.60 -6.62
C LEU A 165 -16.25 -16.15 -7.06
N GLY A 166 -16.90 -15.35 -6.21
CA GLY A 166 -18.03 -14.52 -6.63
C GLY A 166 -17.57 -13.20 -7.28
N ALA A 167 -18.47 -12.48 -7.95
CA ALA A 167 -18.16 -11.25 -8.70
C ALA A 167 -17.40 -10.20 -7.87
N ALA A 168 -17.87 -9.92 -6.66
CA ALA A 168 -17.21 -8.97 -5.76
C ALA A 168 -15.80 -9.42 -5.33
N GLN A 169 -15.59 -10.71 -5.13
CA GLN A 169 -14.29 -11.28 -4.76
C GLN A 169 -13.33 -11.25 -5.96
N ALA A 170 -13.82 -11.57 -7.15
CA ALA A 170 -13.05 -11.46 -8.39
C ALA A 170 -12.67 -10.01 -8.68
N ALA A 171 -13.58 -9.05 -8.51
CA ALA A 171 -13.28 -7.64 -8.70
C ALA A 171 -12.26 -7.11 -7.68
N SER A 172 -12.36 -7.50 -6.40
CA SER A 172 -11.36 -7.17 -5.38
C SER A 172 -10.00 -7.82 -5.67
N LEU A 173 -9.98 -9.07 -6.17
CA LEU A 173 -8.76 -9.75 -6.62
C LEU A 173 -8.06 -8.94 -7.73
N LEU A 174 -8.81 -8.60 -8.78
CA LEU A 174 -8.32 -7.83 -9.93
C LEU A 174 -7.84 -6.43 -9.52
N ALA A 175 -8.48 -5.82 -8.51
CA ALA A 175 -8.13 -4.48 -8.03
C ALA A 175 -6.85 -4.43 -7.18
N GLY A 176 -6.61 -5.39 -6.30
CA GLY A 176 -5.72 -5.16 -5.15
C GLY A 176 -4.27 -5.61 -5.33
N VAL A 177 -3.67 -5.28 -6.46
CA VAL A 177 -2.22 -5.39 -6.69
C VAL A 177 -1.72 -4.04 -7.14
N LEU A 178 -0.72 -3.47 -6.46
CA LEU A 178 -0.10 -2.23 -6.92
C LEU A 178 0.89 -2.53 -8.06
N VAL A 179 0.68 -1.92 -9.23
CA VAL A 179 1.59 -2.03 -10.39
C VAL A 179 2.40 -0.75 -10.46
N ARG A 180 3.50 -0.67 -9.70
CA ARG A 180 4.31 0.56 -9.69
C ARG A 180 4.90 0.77 -11.09
N PRO A 181 4.54 1.86 -11.81
CA PRO A 181 5.05 2.11 -13.14
C PRO A 181 6.57 2.26 -13.06
N LEU A 182 7.27 1.56 -13.95
CA LEU A 182 8.70 1.79 -14.13
C LEU A 182 8.86 3.19 -14.72
N GLY A 183 9.63 4.05 -14.04
CA GLY A 183 9.96 5.37 -14.58
C GLY A 183 10.42 5.28 -16.04
N GLY A 184 9.74 6.03 -16.91
CA GLY A 184 10.16 6.34 -18.27
C GLY A 184 9.57 5.47 -19.38
N GLY A 185 8.43 5.91 -19.91
CA GLY A 185 7.91 5.60 -21.24
C GLY A 185 7.58 6.87 -22.04
N ASP A 186 7.04 7.90 -21.37
CA ASP A 186 6.38 9.03 -22.06
C ASP A 186 6.97 10.42 -21.72
N GLY A 187 8.30 10.58 -21.71
CA GLY A 187 8.93 11.87 -21.41
C GLY A 187 8.86 12.31 -19.93
N VAL A 188 8.27 11.49 -19.07
CA VAL A 188 8.40 11.62 -17.61
C VAL A 188 9.83 11.27 -17.23
N ARG A 189 10.57 12.24 -16.67
CA ARG A 189 11.91 12.00 -16.11
C ARG A 189 11.81 10.86 -15.09
N GLY A 190 12.69 9.88 -15.20
CA GLY A 190 12.84 8.86 -14.14
C GLY A 190 13.18 9.52 -12.80
N ALA A 191 13.08 8.75 -11.72
CA ALA A 191 13.37 9.28 -10.38
C ALA A 191 14.78 9.88 -10.30
N ALA A 192 14.87 11.06 -9.68
CA ALA A 192 16.13 11.69 -9.34
C ALA A 192 16.90 10.88 -8.27
N PRO A 193 18.20 11.14 -8.04
CA PRO A 193 19.01 10.37 -7.09
C PRO A 193 18.45 10.30 -5.66
N ASP A 194 17.64 11.28 -5.25
CA ASP A 194 17.02 11.41 -3.94
C ASP A 194 15.52 11.09 -3.92
N GLU A 195 14.96 10.54 -5.00
CA GLU A 195 13.53 10.21 -5.17
C GLU A 195 13.26 8.71 -5.26
N ASP A 196 12.13 8.24 -4.72
CA ASP A 196 11.70 6.84 -4.83
C ASP A 196 11.53 6.39 -6.30
N PRO A 197 12.16 5.27 -6.75
CA PRO A 197 12.19 4.90 -8.15
C PRO A 197 10.87 4.26 -8.58
N ARG A 198 10.03 3.87 -7.60
CA ARG A 198 8.65 3.42 -7.77
C ARG A 198 7.70 4.60 -7.77
N MET A 199 8.11 5.76 -7.24
CA MET A 199 7.31 6.98 -7.13
C MET A 199 8.14 8.21 -7.55
N PRO A 200 8.48 8.35 -8.85
CA PRO A 200 9.25 9.52 -9.32
C PRO A 200 8.63 10.85 -8.89
N GLY A 201 9.46 11.79 -8.44
CA GLY A 201 9.03 13.07 -7.84
C GLY A 201 8.74 13.02 -6.34
N VAL A 202 8.75 11.84 -5.70
CA VAL A 202 8.55 11.70 -4.26
C VAL A 202 9.89 11.44 -3.59
N PRO A 203 10.26 12.20 -2.55
CA PRO A 203 11.50 12.00 -1.82
C PRO A 203 11.65 10.56 -1.33
N SER A 204 12.83 9.99 -1.62
CA SER A 204 13.29 8.76 -1.04
C SER A 204 13.33 8.91 0.45
N ALA A 205 12.94 7.85 1.12
CA ALA A 205 12.97 7.82 2.54
C ALA A 205 14.35 7.41 3.10
N ASP A 206 15.36 7.27 2.24
CA ASP A 206 16.79 7.34 2.61
C ASP A 206 17.17 8.71 3.17
N GLY A 207 16.48 9.77 2.74
CA GLY A 207 16.61 11.10 3.32
C GLY A 207 16.09 11.20 4.75
N TRP A 208 15.41 10.17 5.27
CA TRP A 208 14.75 10.19 6.58
C TRP A 208 15.70 10.49 7.73
N THR A 209 16.89 9.88 7.76
CA THR A 209 17.87 10.09 8.84
C THR A 209 18.25 11.56 8.95
N LYS A 210 18.59 12.20 7.83
CA LYS A 210 18.93 13.62 7.77
C LYS A 210 17.75 14.51 8.19
N THR A 211 16.54 14.18 7.75
CA THR A 211 15.31 14.89 8.16
C THR A 211 15.10 14.82 9.67
N VAL A 212 15.33 13.65 10.28
CA VAL A 212 15.19 13.44 11.72
C VAL A 212 16.30 14.13 12.53
N GLU A 213 17.53 14.18 12.02
CA GLU A 213 18.64 14.89 12.66
C GLU A 213 18.41 16.41 12.69
N GLY A 214 17.79 16.96 11.64
CA GLY A 214 17.47 18.39 11.55
C GLY A 214 16.17 18.82 12.26
N ARG A 215 15.51 17.92 12.98
CA ARG A 215 14.20 18.19 13.59
C ARG A 215 14.26 19.23 14.70
N THR A 216 13.15 19.95 14.90
CA THR A 216 12.93 20.86 16.02
C THR A 216 11.87 20.31 16.98
N ALA A 217 11.88 20.77 18.23
CA ALA A 217 10.86 20.37 19.22
C ALA A 217 9.44 20.85 18.86
N THR A 218 9.34 21.82 17.95
CA THR A 218 8.06 22.36 17.45
C THR A 218 7.53 21.64 16.23
N ASP A 219 8.30 20.74 15.62
CA ASP A 219 7.85 20.00 14.46
C ASP A 219 6.71 19.03 14.81
N PHE A 220 5.95 18.66 13.80
CA PHE A 220 4.94 17.63 13.84
C PHE A 220 5.41 16.43 13.03
N TYR A 221 5.22 15.23 13.58
CA TYR A 221 5.32 14.01 12.80
C TYR A 221 4.00 13.76 12.08
N ALA A 222 4.08 13.55 10.77
CA ALA A 222 2.92 13.35 9.90
C ALA A 222 3.01 11.98 9.21
N VAL A 223 1.87 11.29 9.13
CA VAL A 223 1.69 10.06 8.36
C VAL A 223 0.45 10.20 7.50
N THR A 224 0.61 10.06 6.19
CA THR A 224 -0.48 10.09 5.22
C THR A 224 -0.83 8.70 4.75
N ASP A 225 -2.08 8.52 4.30
CA ASP A 225 -2.48 7.32 3.59
C ASP A 225 -3.51 7.66 2.49
N VAL A 226 -3.17 7.32 1.26
CA VAL A 226 -4.07 7.33 0.11
C VAL A 226 -4.70 5.95 0.06
N HIS A 227 -5.85 5.77 0.70
CA HIS A 227 -6.63 4.55 0.45
C HIS A 227 -6.99 4.52 -1.01
N ASP A 228 -6.42 3.57 -1.73
CA ASP A 228 -6.99 3.04 -2.96
C ASP A 228 -8.25 2.26 -2.56
N ILE A 229 -9.37 2.99 -2.47
CA ILE A 229 -10.56 2.44 -1.83
C ILE A 229 -11.14 1.40 -2.77
N GLU A 230 -10.86 0.11 -2.56
CA GLU A 230 -11.35 -0.96 -3.43
C GLU A 230 -12.85 -0.78 -3.80
N TRP A 231 -13.68 -0.32 -2.87
CA TRP A 231 -15.12 -0.10 -3.06
C TRP A 231 -15.55 1.37 -3.26
N GLY A 232 -14.59 2.29 -3.22
CA GLY A 232 -14.78 3.73 -3.29
C GLY A 232 -15.34 4.33 -2.01
N THR A 233 -14.99 5.58 -1.75
CA THR A 233 -15.49 6.30 -0.57
C THR A 233 -16.82 6.92 -0.92
N LEU A 234 -17.86 6.64 -0.13
CA LEU A 234 -19.17 7.29 -0.27
C LEU A 234 -19.29 8.42 0.74
N SER A 235 -19.94 9.51 0.34
CA SER A 235 -20.43 10.56 1.23
C SER A 235 -21.63 10.02 1.95
N ARG A 236 -21.60 10.08 3.28
CA ARG A 236 -22.76 9.68 4.07
C ARG A 236 -23.95 10.64 3.87
N THR A 237 -23.70 11.94 3.79
CA THR A 237 -24.76 12.97 3.75
C THR A 237 -25.55 12.91 2.45
N SER A 238 -24.87 12.73 1.32
CA SER A 238 -25.51 12.72 -0.01
C SER A 238 -25.64 11.33 -0.60
N GLY A 239 -24.99 10.31 -0.04
CA GLY A 239 -24.80 9.00 -0.69
C GLY A 239 -23.87 9.05 -1.90
N ALA A 240 -23.46 10.23 -2.35
CA ALA A 240 -22.65 10.42 -3.54
C ALA A 240 -21.22 9.93 -3.33
N ARG A 241 -20.56 9.50 -4.40
CA ARG A 241 -19.19 8.99 -4.33
C ARG A 241 -18.20 10.15 -4.12
N LEU A 242 -17.44 10.11 -3.03
CA LEU A 242 -16.32 11.04 -2.74
C LEU A 242 -15.04 10.59 -3.42
N ALA A 243 -14.85 9.28 -3.56
CA ALA A 243 -13.76 8.74 -4.35
C ALA A 243 -14.15 7.47 -5.11
N GLU A 244 -13.65 7.34 -6.33
CA GLU A 244 -13.74 6.14 -7.15
C GLU A 244 -13.20 4.92 -6.41
N GLY A 245 -13.78 3.76 -6.71
CA GLY A 245 -13.31 2.50 -6.16
C GLY A 245 -12.90 1.50 -7.21
N ASN A 246 -11.68 1.00 -7.13
CA ASN A 246 -11.11 0.17 -8.18
C ASN A 246 -11.83 -1.18 -8.32
N ALA A 247 -12.09 -1.90 -7.23
CA ALA A 247 -12.87 -3.14 -7.29
C ALA A 247 -14.32 -2.87 -7.72
N HIS A 248 -14.88 -1.71 -7.38
CA HIS A 248 -16.20 -1.35 -7.88
C HIS A 248 -16.20 -1.10 -9.40
N GLU A 249 -15.20 -0.39 -9.93
CA GLU A 249 -15.00 -0.15 -11.36
C GLU A 249 -14.77 -1.47 -12.13
N LEU A 250 -14.09 -2.43 -11.51
CA LEU A 250 -13.82 -3.74 -12.10
C LEU A 250 -14.97 -4.74 -11.96
N LEU A 251 -16.07 -4.39 -11.28
CA LEU A 251 -17.19 -5.31 -11.07
C LEU A 251 -17.81 -5.81 -12.40
N PRO A 252 -18.11 -4.95 -13.39
CA PRO A 252 -18.64 -5.41 -14.68
C PRO A 252 -17.67 -6.35 -15.42
N THR A 253 -16.36 -6.05 -15.37
CA THR A 253 -15.33 -6.91 -15.97
C THR A 253 -15.25 -8.26 -15.27
N ALA A 254 -15.34 -8.28 -13.94
CA ALA A 254 -15.39 -9.51 -13.16
C ALA A 254 -16.64 -10.34 -13.51
N GLU A 255 -17.82 -9.73 -13.61
CA GLU A 255 -19.06 -10.42 -13.99
C GLU A 255 -18.99 -11.02 -15.39
N ALA A 256 -18.41 -10.30 -16.36
CA ALA A 256 -18.19 -10.82 -17.71
C ALA A 256 -17.21 -11.99 -17.73
N TRP A 257 -16.13 -11.91 -16.95
CA TRP A 257 -15.15 -12.98 -16.79
C TRP A 257 -15.78 -14.25 -16.20
N LEU A 258 -16.50 -14.12 -15.09
CA LEU A 258 -17.16 -15.23 -14.40
C LEU A 258 -18.23 -15.90 -15.25
N ALA A 259 -18.92 -15.13 -16.09
CA ALA A 259 -19.91 -15.66 -17.02
C ALA A 259 -19.32 -16.26 -18.30
N GLY A 260 -17.99 -16.32 -18.44
CA GLY A 260 -17.31 -16.84 -19.63
C GLY A 260 -17.47 -15.97 -20.88
N ARG A 261 -17.91 -14.71 -20.73
CA ARG A 261 -18.07 -13.75 -21.84
C ARG A 261 -16.76 -13.06 -22.22
N SER A 262 -15.76 -13.12 -21.35
CA SER A 262 -14.42 -12.58 -21.60
C SER A 262 -13.39 -13.62 -21.22
N SER A 263 -12.35 -13.76 -22.04
CA SER A 263 -11.25 -14.67 -21.73
C SER A 263 -10.40 -14.10 -20.58
N THR A 264 -9.74 -14.99 -19.83
CA THR A 264 -8.79 -14.60 -18.79
C THR A 264 -7.72 -13.64 -19.33
N ALA A 265 -7.20 -13.88 -20.53
CA ALA A 265 -6.18 -13.03 -21.13
C ALA A 265 -6.67 -11.60 -21.40
N GLU A 266 -7.92 -11.44 -21.88
CA GLU A 266 -8.52 -10.11 -22.10
C GLU A 266 -8.77 -9.37 -20.78
N VAL A 267 -9.32 -10.08 -19.79
CA VAL A 267 -9.58 -9.54 -18.45
C VAL A 267 -8.30 -9.04 -17.80
N LEU A 268 -7.23 -9.85 -17.83
CA LEU A 268 -5.93 -9.47 -17.28
C LEU A 268 -5.35 -8.23 -17.97
N ARG A 269 -5.45 -8.12 -19.30
CA ARG A 269 -4.94 -6.94 -20.03
C ARG A 269 -5.70 -5.67 -19.68
N GLU A 270 -7.03 -5.73 -19.64
CA GLU A 270 -7.83 -4.54 -19.33
C GLU A 270 -7.64 -4.10 -17.88
N THR A 271 -7.68 -5.05 -16.95
CA THR A 271 -7.48 -4.77 -15.52
C THR A 271 -6.08 -4.27 -15.22
N TYR A 272 -5.05 -4.80 -15.89
CA TYR A 272 -3.69 -4.26 -15.83
C TYR A 272 -3.61 -2.81 -16.31
N ARG A 273 -4.24 -2.49 -17.45
CA ARG A 273 -4.23 -1.12 -18.01
C ARG A 273 -4.89 -0.12 -17.07
N LEU A 274 -6.05 -0.48 -16.52
CA LEU A 274 -6.75 0.32 -15.51
C LEU A 274 -5.87 0.49 -14.26
N ARG A 275 -5.23 -0.60 -13.81
CA ARG A 275 -4.33 -0.55 -12.66
C ARG A 275 -3.16 0.39 -12.87
N LEU A 276 -2.48 0.28 -14.01
CA LEU A 276 -1.36 1.15 -14.36
C LEU A 276 -1.79 2.63 -14.36
N ALA A 277 -2.96 2.95 -14.92
CA ALA A 277 -3.49 4.31 -14.89
C ALA A 277 -3.76 4.82 -13.46
N ARG A 278 -4.32 3.97 -12.57
CA ARG A 278 -4.53 4.33 -11.16
C ARG A 278 -3.22 4.53 -10.41
N GLU A 279 -2.19 3.74 -10.73
CA GLU A 279 -0.86 3.87 -10.14
C GLU A 279 -0.19 5.19 -10.51
N HIS A 280 -0.30 5.58 -11.78
CA HIS A 280 0.13 6.92 -12.20
C HIS A 280 -0.60 8.01 -11.41
N ALA A 281 -1.92 7.91 -11.26
CA ALA A 281 -2.70 8.86 -10.48
C ALA A 281 -2.28 8.88 -9.00
N LEU A 282 -1.94 7.73 -8.41
CA LEU A 282 -1.46 7.63 -7.04
C LEU A 282 -0.08 8.28 -6.88
N VAL A 283 0.86 8.02 -7.78
CA VAL A 283 2.19 8.64 -7.76
C VAL A 283 2.08 10.17 -7.91
N GLU A 284 1.25 10.65 -8.84
CA GLU A 284 0.99 12.09 -8.99
C GLU A 284 0.38 12.71 -7.74
N HIS A 285 -0.55 12.00 -7.09
CA HIS A 285 -1.20 12.43 -5.85
C HIS A 285 -0.19 12.54 -4.70
N LEU A 286 0.65 11.51 -4.51
CA LEU A 286 1.71 11.49 -3.51
C LEU A 286 2.77 12.58 -3.77
N ARG A 287 3.18 12.76 -5.03
CA ARG A 287 4.06 13.86 -5.42
C ARG A 287 3.44 15.21 -5.07
N LYS A 288 2.16 15.42 -5.35
CA LYS A 288 1.47 16.68 -5.04
C LYS A 288 1.45 16.96 -3.53
N LEU A 289 1.23 15.93 -2.71
CA LEU A 289 1.34 16.04 -1.25
C LEU A 289 2.76 16.45 -0.84
N SER A 290 3.77 15.76 -1.36
CA SER A 290 5.18 16.04 -1.03
C SER A 290 5.63 17.43 -1.50
N ASP A 291 5.25 17.86 -2.70
CA ASP A 291 5.59 19.17 -3.25
C ASP A 291 4.97 20.29 -2.41
N ALA A 292 3.74 20.10 -1.93
CA ALA A 292 3.01 21.11 -1.16
C ALA A 292 3.62 21.36 0.23
N VAL A 293 4.27 20.37 0.84
CA VAL A 293 4.94 20.54 2.14
C VAL A 293 6.39 21.02 2.02
N ARG A 294 7.03 20.81 0.86
CA ARG A 294 8.46 21.04 0.64
C ARG A 294 8.99 22.41 1.11
N PRO A 295 8.23 23.52 1.00
CA PRO A 295 8.73 24.82 1.45
C PRO A 295 9.06 24.88 2.95
N THR A 296 8.44 24.07 3.78
CA THR A 296 8.55 24.18 5.25
C THR A 296 8.69 22.84 5.98
N GLY A 297 8.56 21.72 5.28
CA GLY A 297 8.70 20.38 5.82
C GLY A 297 9.10 19.38 4.76
N GLN A 298 9.18 18.11 5.16
CA GLN A 298 9.63 17.04 4.28
C GLN A 298 8.82 15.77 4.55
N LEU A 299 8.15 15.28 3.51
CA LEU A 299 7.51 13.97 3.49
C LEU A 299 8.33 13.03 2.62
N HIS A 300 8.43 11.77 3.03
CA HIS A 300 9.13 10.73 2.31
C HIS A 300 8.20 9.57 1.98
N ALA A 301 8.50 8.89 0.87
CA ALA A 301 7.83 7.66 0.44
C ALA A 301 7.79 6.61 1.57
N THR A 302 6.60 6.06 1.84
CA THR A 302 6.46 4.89 2.72
C THR A 302 6.15 3.64 1.92
N LEU A 303 6.24 2.46 2.55
CA LEU A 303 5.69 1.26 1.94
C LEU A 303 4.16 1.33 1.93
N GLY A 304 3.57 1.19 0.75
CA GLY A 304 2.14 1.32 0.53
C GLY A 304 1.81 2.64 -0.13
N ASP A 305 0.68 3.22 0.26
CA ASP A 305 -0.01 4.25 -0.53
C ASP A 305 0.07 5.60 0.19
N GLY A 306 1.13 5.83 0.96
CA GLY A 306 1.25 6.96 1.86
C GLY A 306 2.66 7.53 1.96
N LEU A 307 2.77 8.63 2.71
CA LEU A 307 4.02 9.32 3.02
C LEU A 307 4.18 9.47 4.53
N SER A 308 5.41 9.66 4.98
CA SER A 308 5.70 10.00 6.37
C SER A 308 6.82 11.02 6.45
N GLY A 309 6.74 11.93 7.43
CA GLY A 309 7.60 13.10 7.41
C GLY A 309 7.52 13.96 8.65
N LEU A 310 8.27 15.06 8.58
CA LEU A 310 8.21 16.16 9.54
C LEU A 310 7.67 17.41 8.84
N VAL A 311 6.78 18.12 9.51
CA VAL A 311 6.13 19.35 9.03
C VAL A 311 6.04 20.35 10.18
N PRO A 312 5.94 21.66 9.91
CA PRO A 312 5.95 22.65 10.99
C PRO A 312 4.67 22.63 11.82
N ASP A 313 3.53 22.30 11.21
CA ASP A 313 2.23 22.22 11.88
C ASP A 313 1.20 21.40 11.08
N GLY A 314 0.04 21.15 11.70
CA GLY A 314 -1.10 20.48 11.08
C GLY A 314 -1.82 21.31 10.00
N THR A 315 -1.68 22.63 9.97
CA THR A 315 -2.31 23.50 8.97
C THR A 315 -1.68 23.28 7.60
N VAL A 316 -0.34 23.19 7.54
CA VAL A 316 0.40 22.87 6.31
C VAL A 316 -0.06 21.54 5.73
N MET A 317 -0.19 20.50 6.57
CA MET A 317 -0.66 19.20 6.11
C MET A 317 -2.11 19.20 5.66
N ARG A 318 -2.99 19.90 6.37
CA ARG A 318 -4.40 20.02 5.98
C ARG A 318 -4.53 20.70 4.61
N ALA A 319 -3.76 21.76 4.36
CA ALA A 319 -3.73 22.43 3.08
C ALA A 319 -3.20 21.53 1.96
N ALA A 320 -2.10 20.81 2.21
CA ALA A 320 -1.51 19.86 1.25
C ALA A 320 -2.49 18.74 0.86
N VAL A 321 -3.13 18.09 1.84
CA VAL A 321 -4.12 17.03 1.60
C VAL A 321 -5.34 17.54 0.86
N THR A 322 -5.84 18.72 1.24
CA THR A 322 -6.98 19.34 0.55
C THR A 322 -6.64 19.63 -0.92
N ALA A 323 -5.44 20.16 -1.19
CA ALA A 323 -4.99 20.45 -2.55
C ALA A 323 -4.84 19.17 -3.39
N ALA A 324 -4.27 18.10 -2.81
CA ALA A 324 -4.10 16.82 -3.49
C ALA A 324 -5.45 16.15 -3.79
N ASN A 325 -6.36 16.11 -2.81
CA ASN A 325 -7.71 15.54 -2.99
C ASN A 325 -8.53 16.30 -4.05
N ARG A 326 -8.41 17.64 -4.11
CA ARG A 326 -9.06 18.44 -5.17
C ARG A 326 -8.49 18.12 -6.55
N ARG A 327 -7.17 17.97 -6.66
CA ARG A 327 -6.48 17.71 -7.94
C ARG A 327 -6.90 16.40 -8.59
N THR A 328 -7.17 15.38 -7.78
CA THR A 328 -7.58 14.06 -8.28
C THR A 328 -9.09 13.99 -8.56
N GLU A 329 -9.87 15.03 -8.25
CA GLU A 329 -11.29 15.17 -8.60
C GLU A 329 -12.15 13.96 -8.20
N GLY A 330 -11.89 13.40 -7.01
CA GLY A 330 -12.60 12.21 -6.55
C GLY A 330 -12.11 10.90 -7.18
N ARG A 331 -10.95 10.87 -7.83
CA ARG A 331 -10.30 9.59 -8.23
C ARG A 331 -9.48 8.97 -7.10
N MET A 332 -8.90 9.83 -6.25
CA MET A 332 -8.12 9.47 -5.08
C MET A 332 -8.59 10.30 -3.89
N HIS A 333 -8.42 9.75 -2.69
CA HIS A 333 -8.64 10.51 -1.47
C HIS A 333 -7.57 10.12 -0.47
N SER A 334 -6.90 11.11 0.11
CA SER A 334 -5.95 10.94 1.22
C SER A 334 -6.57 11.38 2.55
N GLY A 335 -6.07 10.77 3.62
CA GLY A 335 -6.18 11.28 4.99
C GLY A 335 -4.78 11.37 5.60
N VAL A 336 -4.64 12.16 6.66
CA VAL A 336 -3.38 12.32 7.40
C VAL A 336 -3.62 12.30 8.91
N GLY A 337 -2.76 11.58 9.63
CA GLY A 337 -2.62 11.73 11.06
C GLY A 337 -1.38 12.55 11.37
N VAL A 338 -1.50 13.48 12.31
CA VAL A 338 -0.36 14.28 12.80
C VAL A 338 -0.28 14.23 14.32
N THR A 339 0.92 14.45 14.83
CA THR A 339 1.17 14.63 16.26
C THR A 339 2.34 15.59 16.47
N PRO A 340 2.26 16.50 17.44
CA PRO A 340 3.39 17.36 17.76
C PRO A 340 4.52 16.54 18.41
N LEU A 341 5.77 16.86 18.08
CA LEU A 341 6.93 16.23 18.71
C LEU A 341 7.16 16.70 20.15
N SER A 342 6.51 17.76 20.62
CA SER A 342 6.60 18.36 21.96
C SER A 342 7.13 17.46 23.09
N SER A 343 8.46 17.42 23.29
CA SER A 343 9.18 16.56 24.24
C SER A 343 9.05 15.03 24.10
N LEU A 344 8.35 14.56 23.07
CA LEU A 344 8.20 13.14 22.75
C LEU A 344 9.41 12.63 21.98
N GLU A 345 9.81 11.41 22.32
CA GLU A 345 10.67 10.62 21.46
C GLU A 345 9.94 10.26 20.16
N LEU A 346 10.70 10.20 19.07
CA LEU A 346 10.17 9.95 17.72
C LEU A 346 9.29 8.68 17.62
N PRO A 347 9.60 7.54 18.27
CA PRO A 347 8.72 6.38 18.27
C PRO A 347 7.34 6.64 18.89
N ALA A 348 7.27 7.39 19.99
CA ALA A 348 6.01 7.73 20.63
C ALA A 348 5.18 8.70 19.77
N ALA A 349 5.85 9.66 19.13
CA ALA A 349 5.19 10.50 18.14
C ALA A 349 4.64 9.67 16.98
N ARG A 350 5.42 8.75 16.42
CA ARG A 350 4.96 7.86 15.34
C ARG A 350 3.67 7.14 15.67
N GLU A 351 3.63 6.46 16.80
CA GLU A 351 2.47 5.71 17.28
C GLU A 351 1.21 6.58 17.36
N ARG A 352 1.34 7.79 17.92
CA ARG A 352 0.26 8.77 18.05
C ARG A 352 -0.22 9.29 16.69
N ALA A 353 0.68 9.58 15.75
CA ALA A 353 0.29 9.99 14.40
C ALA A 353 -0.45 8.87 13.66
N TYR A 354 0.00 7.61 13.80
CA TYR A 354 -0.72 6.47 13.22
C TYR A 354 -2.11 6.32 13.81
N PHE A 355 -2.28 6.46 15.13
CA PHE A 355 -3.61 6.49 15.74
C PHE A 355 -4.48 7.61 15.15
N SER A 356 -3.96 8.84 15.06
CA SER A 356 -4.71 9.95 14.47
C SER A 356 -5.06 9.71 13.00
N LEU A 357 -4.18 9.04 12.25
CA LEU A 357 -4.46 8.60 10.90
C LEU A 357 -5.62 7.60 10.88
N HIS A 358 -5.70 6.69 11.85
CA HIS A 358 -6.86 5.78 11.97
C HIS A 358 -8.17 6.53 12.29
N VAL A 359 -8.13 7.59 13.10
CA VAL A 359 -9.30 8.47 13.31
C VAL A 359 -9.74 9.10 11.99
N THR A 360 -8.82 9.69 11.22
CA THR A 360 -9.18 10.26 9.90
C THR A 360 -9.73 9.23 8.93
N LYS A 361 -9.17 8.01 8.89
CA LYS A 361 -9.68 6.93 8.04
C LYS A 361 -11.12 6.56 8.37
N THR A 362 -11.47 6.57 9.65
CA THR A 362 -12.86 6.37 10.12
C THR A 362 -13.80 7.48 9.62
N LEU A 363 -13.32 8.72 9.51
CA LEU A 363 -14.09 9.88 9.06
C LEU A 363 -14.09 10.06 7.53
N LYS A 364 -13.13 9.45 6.83
CA LYS A 364 -12.90 9.63 5.39
C LYS A 364 -14.15 9.42 4.53
N GLY A 365 -15.04 8.52 4.95
CA GLY A 365 -16.31 8.20 4.28
C GLY A 365 -17.53 9.01 4.73
N THR A 366 -17.34 10.18 5.33
CA THR A 366 -18.49 10.90 5.92
C THR A 366 -18.64 12.35 5.45
N ALA A 367 -17.78 12.84 4.55
CA ALA A 367 -17.71 14.26 4.17
C ALA A 367 -17.46 15.22 5.35
N CYS A 368 -17.09 14.67 6.52
CA CYS A 368 -16.70 15.41 7.70
C CYS A 368 -15.51 16.35 7.40
N PRO A 369 -15.51 17.62 7.83
CA PRO A 369 -14.39 18.53 7.61
C PRO A 369 -13.05 18.04 8.19
N GLU A 370 -13.09 17.23 9.25
CA GLU A 370 -11.93 16.60 9.89
C GLU A 370 -11.48 15.31 9.17
N ALA A 371 -12.20 14.85 8.15
CA ALA A 371 -11.86 13.66 7.36
C ALA A 371 -10.50 13.78 6.64
N ALA A 372 -10.01 14.99 6.42
CA ALA A 372 -8.71 15.23 5.82
C ALA A 372 -7.56 15.02 6.81
N LEU A 373 -7.70 15.54 8.04
CA LEU A 373 -6.63 15.55 9.05
C LEU A 373 -7.21 15.52 10.45
N HIS A 374 -6.60 14.68 11.29
CA HIS A 374 -6.77 14.67 12.73
C HIS A 374 -5.42 14.79 13.43
N GLU A 375 -5.39 15.55 14.51
CA GLU A 375 -4.21 15.75 15.33
C GLU A 375 -4.37 15.03 16.66
N PHE A 376 -3.33 14.32 17.08
CA PHE A 376 -3.37 13.62 18.35
C PHE A 376 -3.55 14.58 19.53
N GLY A 377 -4.43 14.24 20.47
CA GLY A 377 -4.82 15.03 21.63
C GLY A 377 -5.94 16.04 21.36
N LYS A 378 -6.35 16.26 20.11
CA LYS A 378 -7.48 17.14 19.80
C LYS A 378 -8.79 16.38 19.86
N GLN A 379 -9.74 16.89 20.61
CA GLN A 379 -11.08 16.31 20.65
C GLN A 379 -11.81 16.57 19.33
N LEU A 380 -12.50 15.56 18.81
CA LEU A 380 -13.44 15.70 17.71
C LEU A 380 -14.60 16.61 18.15
N ASP A 381 -15.11 17.40 17.21
CA ASP A 381 -16.39 18.07 17.39
C ASP A 381 -17.54 17.04 17.51
N THR A 382 -18.70 17.50 17.97
CA THR A 382 -19.89 16.64 18.20
C THR A 382 -20.34 15.91 16.93
N GLU A 383 -20.26 16.55 15.77
CA GLU A 383 -20.72 16.00 14.49
C GLU A 383 -19.76 14.90 14.01
N SER A 384 -18.46 15.21 14.00
CA SER A 384 -17.35 14.32 13.66
C SER A 384 -17.34 13.08 14.57
N ALA A 385 -17.59 13.26 15.87
CA ALA A 385 -17.72 12.16 16.81
C ALA A 385 -18.93 11.25 16.51
N ALA A 386 -20.08 11.82 16.16
CA ALA A 386 -21.26 11.04 15.78
C ALA A 386 -21.00 10.21 14.52
N TYR A 387 -20.33 10.80 13.51
CA TYR A 387 -19.89 10.08 12.30
C TYR A 387 -19.00 8.89 12.63
N ALA A 388 -17.97 9.10 13.45
CA ALA A 388 -17.04 8.04 13.81
C ALA A 388 -17.73 6.89 14.56
N VAL A 389 -18.53 7.22 15.59
CA VAL A 389 -19.23 6.21 16.41
C VAL A 389 -20.23 5.41 15.57
N ASP A 390 -20.97 6.07 14.69
CA ASP A 390 -21.93 5.37 13.84
C ASP A 390 -21.24 4.46 12.81
N TYR A 391 -20.12 4.88 12.22
CA TYR A 391 -19.34 4.04 11.33
C TYR A 391 -18.88 2.77 12.05
N LEU A 392 -18.30 2.92 13.25
CA LEU A 392 -17.84 1.79 14.06
C LEU A 392 -19.00 0.88 14.50
N ARG A 393 -20.18 1.44 14.82
CA ARG A 393 -21.40 0.66 15.07
C ARG A 393 -21.86 -0.10 13.84
N GLY A 394 -21.79 0.51 12.66
CA GLY A 394 -22.06 -0.14 11.39
C GLY A 394 -21.19 -1.36 11.18
N LEU A 395 -19.87 -1.21 11.38
CA LEU A 395 -18.93 -2.33 11.32
C LEU A 395 -19.20 -3.41 12.37
N ALA A 396 -19.61 -3.01 13.59
CA ALA A 396 -19.96 -3.96 14.64
C ALA A 396 -21.20 -4.79 14.28
N ARG A 397 -22.22 -4.16 13.69
CA ARG A 397 -23.42 -4.85 13.19
C ARG A 397 -23.14 -5.76 12.00
N ALA A 398 -22.25 -5.33 11.09
CA ALA A 398 -21.91 -6.09 9.89
C ALA A 398 -21.15 -7.40 10.22
N GLY A 399 -20.46 -7.43 11.35
CA GLY A 399 -19.79 -8.63 11.86
C GLY A 399 -18.35 -8.81 11.37
N ALA A 400 -17.69 -9.84 11.88
CA ALA A 400 -16.33 -10.20 11.49
C ALA A 400 -16.29 -10.66 10.02
N GLY A 401 -15.20 -10.31 9.31
CA GLY A 401 -14.99 -10.69 7.91
C GLY A 401 -15.52 -9.69 6.86
N GLN A 402 -16.23 -8.64 7.29
CA GLN A 402 -16.67 -7.58 6.38
C GLN A 402 -15.55 -6.59 6.05
N PRO A 403 -15.55 -5.98 4.84
CA PRO A 403 -14.62 -4.91 4.51
C PRO A 403 -14.64 -3.80 5.56
N GLY A 404 -13.45 -3.37 6.01
CA GLY A 404 -13.33 -2.33 7.02
C GLY A 404 -13.38 -2.79 8.49
N HIS A 405 -13.68 -4.06 8.80
CA HIS A 405 -13.79 -4.55 10.19
C HIS A 405 -12.57 -4.23 11.09
N HIS A 406 -11.37 -4.21 10.52
CA HIS A 406 -10.13 -3.80 11.18
C HIS A 406 -10.18 -2.39 11.83
N HIS A 407 -10.98 -1.45 11.30
CA HIS A 407 -11.17 -0.14 11.92
C HIS A 407 -11.87 -0.26 13.28
N LEU A 408 -12.82 -1.19 13.42
CA LEU A 408 -13.48 -1.48 14.70
C LEU A 408 -12.52 -2.14 15.69
N LEU A 409 -11.72 -3.12 15.23
CA LEU A 409 -10.71 -3.76 16.08
C LEU A 409 -9.68 -2.74 16.58
N HIS A 410 -9.20 -1.87 15.69
CA HIS A 410 -8.31 -0.77 16.05
C HIS A 410 -8.96 0.16 17.08
N ALA A 411 -10.24 0.53 16.89
CA ALA A 411 -10.93 1.41 17.82
C ALA A 411 -11.08 0.80 19.22
N ARG A 412 -11.43 -0.50 19.30
CA ARG A 412 -11.53 -1.23 20.58
C ARG A 412 -10.19 -1.34 21.30
N ARG A 413 -9.09 -1.52 20.57
CA ARG A 413 -7.74 -1.61 21.16
C ARG A 413 -7.30 -0.30 21.78
N TRP A 414 -7.42 0.78 21.01
CA TRP A 414 -7.02 2.11 21.43
C TRP A 414 -8.19 2.83 22.10
N ARG A 415 -8.95 2.10 22.92
CA ARG A 415 -10.18 2.60 23.55
C ARG A 415 -9.92 3.86 24.35
N GLU A 416 -8.85 3.87 25.14
CA GLU A 416 -8.48 5.02 25.97
C GLU A 416 -8.17 6.26 25.12
N TRP A 417 -7.40 6.10 24.04
CA TRP A 417 -7.11 7.18 23.11
C TRP A 417 -8.38 7.63 22.38
N TRP A 418 -9.24 6.72 21.94
CA TRP A 418 -10.53 7.13 21.37
C TRP A 418 -11.38 7.92 22.36
N LEU A 419 -11.43 7.51 23.62
CA LEU A 419 -12.17 8.24 24.66
C LEU A 419 -11.59 9.64 24.91
N GLU A 420 -10.28 9.82 24.80
CA GLU A 420 -9.62 11.14 24.85
C GLU A 420 -10.11 12.05 23.72
N HIS A 421 -10.21 11.52 22.50
CA HIS A 421 -10.59 12.31 21.32
C HIS A 421 -12.11 12.44 21.13
N LEU A 422 -12.94 11.74 21.91
CA LEU A 422 -14.39 11.83 21.82
C LEU A 422 -14.97 12.83 22.85
N PRO A 423 -15.94 13.67 22.46
CA PRO A 423 -16.74 14.46 23.40
C PRO A 423 -17.48 13.56 24.38
N SER A 424 -17.74 14.07 25.57
CA SER A 424 -18.46 13.36 26.65
C SER A 424 -19.80 12.77 26.17
N SER A 425 -20.51 13.47 25.29
CA SER A 425 -21.76 13.03 24.66
C SER A 425 -21.63 11.75 23.82
N ALA A 426 -20.46 11.48 23.24
CA ALA A 426 -20.20 10.31 22.39
C ALA A 426 -19.52 9.15 23.15
N ARG A 427 -18.89 9.41 24.31
CA ARG A 427 -18.14 8.39 25.07
C ARG A 427 -19.00 7.21 25.49
N ALA A 428 -20.20 7.45 26.04
CA ALA A 428 -21.10 6.37 26.46
C ALA A 428 -21.53 5.48 25.28
N ALA A 429 -21.72 6.08 24.10
CA ALA A 429 -22.07 5.38 22.88
C ALA A 429 -20.93 4.50 22.36
N PHE A 430 -19.69 5.00 22.45
CA PHE A 430 -18.47 4.28 22.10
C PHE A 430 -18.13 3.15 23.09
N VAL A 431 -18.36 3.37 24.39
CA VAL A 431 -18.12 2.37 25.45
C VAL A 431 -18.90 1.06 25.22
N ARG A 432 -20.05 1.15 24.55
CA ARG A 432 -20.93 0.02 24.22
C ARG A 432 -20.55 -0.71 22.92
N LEU A 433 -19.54 -0.25 22.19
CA LEU A 433 -18.90 -0.96 21.07
C LEU A 433 -17.93 -2.00 21.59
#